data_AF-A0A1J8PSW3-F1
#
_entry.id   AF-A0A1J8PSW3-F1
#
_cell.length_a   1.000
_cell.length_b   1.000
_cell.length_c   1.000
_cell.angle_alpha   90.00
_cell.angle_beta   90.00
_cell.angle_gamma   90.00
#
_symmetry.space_group_name_H-M   'P 1'
#
loop_
_entity.id
_entity.type
_entity.pdbx_description
1 polymer ?
#
loop_
_entity_poly.entity_id
_entity_poly.type
_entity_poly.pdbx_seq_one_letter_code
_entity_poly.pdbx_strand_id
1 'polypeptide(L)'
;MYERNIHRPMDWDHLYSAHFFNLTTLTFCVNTSADVITVMQYSEFPSLEEFDMTVDDLPCTEAEQLLHALSLCKACKTLQRIAIFSNEGNYQLSNTPHFAAVGHFLCFPQLRVLRFSIYYLIYVDNDLLLEAMSSWPHMRRLELGDALPIVTFRGLFAALRKCLHLHTLLLPIDAANIDVDVDSETESFSTPPCEHGMWVTLTLRILDPWLEPFSRCSLL
;
A
#
# COMPACT_ATOMS: atom_id res chain seq x y z
N MET A 1 40.80 -7.05 -2.13
CA MET A 1 40.37 -7.84 -3.30
C MET A 1 38.85 -7.77 -3.30
N TYR A 2 38.27 -6.97 -4.20
CA TYR A 2 36.82 -6.87 -4.35
C TYR A 2 36.38 -7.97 -5.32
N GLU A 3 35.57 -8.92 -4.84
CA GLU A 3 34.89 -9.88 -5.70
C GLU A 3 34.00 -9.12 -6.67
N ARG A 4 34.35 -9.17 -7.96
CA ARG A 4 33.46 -8.71 -9.03
C ARG A 4 32.27 -9.65 -9.02
N ASN A 5 31.11 -9.17 -8.60
CA ASN A 5 29.83 -9.80 -8.92
C ASN A 5 29.77 -9.96 -10.43
N ILE A 6 29.93 -11.21 -10.89
CA ILE A 6 29.73 -11.55 -12.29
C ILE A 6 28.22 -11.58 -12.48
N HIS A 7 27.63 -10.44 -12.85
CA HIS A 7 26.31 -10.42 -13.46
C HIS A 7 26.40 -11.24 -14.75
N ARG A 8 25.99 -12.50 -14.69
CA ARG A 8 25.58 -13.20 -15.90
C ARG A 8 24.30 -12.51 -16.35
N PRO A 9 24.24 -11.96 -17.58
CA PRO A 9 22.98 -11.52 -18.14
C PRO A 9 22.06 -12.75 -18.15
N MET A 10 20.93 -12.66 -17.46
CA MET A 10 19.89 -13.66 -17.60
C MET A 10 19.49 -13.67 -19.09
N ASP A 11 19.31 -14.85 -19.67
CA ASP A 11 18.82 -14.95 -21.06
C ASP A 11 17.32 -14.61 -21.06
N TRP A 12 17.05 -13.31 -21.18
CA TRP A 12 15.72 -12.75 -21.03
C TRP A 12 14.79 -13.12 -22.19
N ASP A 13 15.32 -13.56 -23.34
CA ASP A 13 14.56 -13.88 -24.56
C ASP A 13 13.47 -14.95 -24.33
N HIS A 14 13.66 -15.82 -23.34
CA HIS A 14 12.67 -16.82 -22.95
C HIS A 14 11.61 -16.32 -21.96
N LEU A 15 11.83 -15.19 -21.30
CA LEU A 15 10.92 -14.61 -20.30
C LEU A 15 9.95 -13.59 -20.91
N TYR A 16 10.30 -12.91 -22.01
CA TYR A 16 9.50 -11.83 -22.60
C TYR A 16 8.17 -12.24 -23.27
N SER A 17 7.74 -13.50 -23.17
CA SER A 17 6.43 -13.96 -23.68
C SER A 17 5.98 -15.24 -22.98
N ALA A 18 6.49 -15.50 -21.78
CA ALA A 18 6.18 -16.73 -21.08
C ALA A 18 4.80 -16.61 -20.41
N HIS A 19 3.99 -17.66 -20.58
CA HIS A 19 2.71 -17.80 -19.90
C HIS A 19 2.86 -18.77 -18.73
N PHE A 20 2.84 -18.24 -17.51
CA PHE A 20 3.04 -19.01 -16.29
C PHE A 20 1.68 -19.40 -15.67
N PHE A 21 1.05 -20.43 -16.22
CA PHE A 21 -0.31 -20.83 -15.83
C PHE A 21 -0.44 -21.35 -14.39
N ASN A 22 0.63 -21.91 -13.81
CA ASN A 22 0.57 -22.55 -12.49
C ASN A 22 1.30 -21.75 -11.41
N LEU A 23 1.83 -20.58 -11.77
CA LEU A 23 2.62 -19.78 -10.84
C LEU A 23 1.68 -18.88 -10.03
N THR A 24 1.64 -19.13 -8.72
CA THR A 24 0.73 -18.44 -7.79
C THR A 24 1.41 -17.37 -6.95
N THR A 25 2.74 -17.41 -6.83
CA THR A 25 3.51 -16.51 -5.98
C THR A 25 4.75 -16.04 -6.70
N LEU A 26 4.93 -14.72 -6.77
CA LEU A 26 6.17 -14.08 -7.22
C LEU A 26 6.77 -13.30 -6.06
N THR A 27 8.07 -13.50 -5.84
CA THR A 27 8.83 -12.76 -4.83
C THR A 27 10.14 -12.29 -5.43
N PHE A 28 10.36 -10.98 -5.40
CA PHE A 28 11.57 -10.33 -5.90
C PHE A 28 12.32 -9.65 -4.75
N CYS A 29 13.63 -9.86 -4.71
CA CYS A 29 14.57 -9.11 -3.89
C CYS A 29 15.68 -8.63 -4.83
N VAL A 30 15.63 -7.36 -5.20
CA VAL A 30 16.42 -6.80 -6.31
C VAL A 30 17.00 -5.44 -5.95
N ASN A 31 18.11 -5.05 -6.56
CA ASN A 31 18.66 -3.72 -6.32
C ASN A 31 17.86 -2.64 -7.07
N THR A 32 17.37 -2.96 -8.28
CA THR A 32 16.58 -2.06 -9.14
C THR A 32 15.35 -2.77 -9.68
N SER A 33 14.34 -2.00 -10.08
CA SER A 33 13.04 -2.57 -10.49
C SER A 33 12.91 -2.86 -11.99
N ALA A 34 13.83 -2.38 -12.81
CA ALA A 34 13.78 -2.45 -14.28
C ALA A 34 13.50 -3.87 -14.82
N ASP A 35 14.20 -4.88 -14.29
CA ASP A 35 14.03 -6.28 -14.71
C ASP A 35 12.67 -6.85 -14.27
N VAL A 36 12.17 -6.45 -13.10
CA VAL A 36 10.87 -6.87 -12.59
C VAL A 36 9.75 -6.24 -13.42
N ILE A 37 9.82 -4.94 -13.68
CA ILE A 37 8.88 -4.23 -14.56
C ILE A 37 8.80 -4.94 -15.91
N THR A 38 9.96 -5.24 -16.49
CA THR A 38 10.09 -5.95 -17.74
C THR A 38 9.39 -7.31 -17.71
N VAL A 39 9.66 -8.14 -16.71
CA VAL A 39 8.97 -9.43 -16.55
C VAL A 39 7.45 -9.24 -16.43
N MET A 40 7.00 -8.29 -15.62
CA MET A 40 5.56 -8.05 -15.43
C MET A 40 4.86 -7.48 -16.67
N GLN A 41 5.56 -6.74 -17.53
CA GLN A 41 5.01 -6.19 -18.76
C GLN A 41 4.83 -7.24 -19.86
N TYR A 42 5.73 -8.21 -19.92
CA TYR A 42 5.84 -9.11 -21.06
C TYR A 42 5.46 -10.57 -20.77
N SER A 43 5.37 -10.96 -19.50
CA SER A 43 4.86 -12.27 -19.09
C SER A 43 3.39 -12.21 -18.65
N GLU A 44 2.71 -13.35 -18.73
CA GLU A 44 1.36 -13.50 -18.22
C GLU A 44 1.34 -14.43 -17.01
N PHE A 45 0.65 -14.00 -15.95
CA PHE A 45 0.52 -14.76 -14.70
C PHE A 45 -0.95 -14.91 -14.32
N PRO A 46 -1.76 -15.66 -15.10
CA PRO A 46 -3.21 -15.74 -14.90
C PRO A 46 -3.61 -16.34 -13.54
N SER A 47 -2.73 -17.11 -12.90
CA SER A 47 -2.98 -17.76 -11.60
C SER A 47 -2.25 -17.08 -10.45
N LEU A 48 -1.66 -15.90 -10.65
CA LEU A 48 -0.92 -15.20 -9.60
C LEU A 48 -1.85 -14.75 -8.48
N GLU A 49 -1.56 -15.20 -7.27
CA GLU A 49 -2.27 -14.82 -6.04
C GLU A 49 -1.48 -13.82 -5.21
N GLU A 50 -0.15 -13.90 -5.24
CA GLU A 50 0.73 -13.09 -4.40
C GLU A 50 1.89 -12.48 -5.19
N PHE A 51 2.08 -11.17 -5.03
CA PHE A 51 3.22 -10.43 -5.55
C PHE A 51 3.94 -9.69 -4.42
N ASP A 52 5.22 -10.03 -4.24
CA ASP A 52 6.08 -9.47 -3.21
C ASP A 52 7.34 -8.91 -3.85
N MET A 53 7.69 -7.67 -3.50
CA MET A 53 8.91 -7.03 -3.98
C MET A 53 9.58 -6.26 -2.85
N THR A 54 10.85 -6.55 -2.63
CA THR A 54 11.76 -5.70 -1.86
C THR A 54 12.82 -5.20 -2.82
N VAL A 55 13.02 -3.89 -2.84
CA VAL A 55 13.94 -3.24 -3.76
C VAL A 55 14.75 -2.16 -3.05
N ASP A 56 16.02 -2.01 -3.41
CA ASP A 56 16.85 -0.97 -2.80
C ASP A 56 16.39 0.42 -3.25
N ASP A 57 16.41 0.67 -4.56
CA ASP A 57 15.94 1.93 -5.16
C ASP A 57 14.72 1.70 -6.07
N LEU A 58 13.63 2.41 -5.78
CA LEU A 58 12.41 2.38 -6.60
C LEU A 58 11.97 3.80 -6.94
N PRO A 59 12.52 4.42 -8.00
CA PRO A 59 12.12 5.75 -8.44
C PRO A 59 10.61 5.84 -8.72
N CYS A 60 10.01 7.03 -8.49
CA CYS A 60 8.57 7.25 -8.67
C CYS A 60 8.06 6.80 -10.06
N THR A 61 8.80 7.09 -11.13
CA THR A 61 8.45 6.69 -12.49
C THR A 61 8.46 5.18 -12.68
N GLU A 62 9.40 4.48 -12.05
CA GLU A 62 9.50 3.02 -12.09
C GLU A 62 8.40 2.37 -11.25
N ALA A 63 8.07 2.95 -10.09
CA ALA A 63 6.93 2.51 -9.30
C ALA A 63 5.63 2.58 -10.11
N GLU A 64 5.36 3.69 -10.82
CA GLU A 64 4.18 3.81 -11.69
C GLU A 64 4.18 2.76 -12.81
N GLN A 65 5.32 2.56 -13.47
CA GLN A 65 5.46 1.56 -14.52
C GLN A 65 5.24 0.14 -14.00
N LEU A 66 5.74 -0.18 -12.80
CA LEU A 66 5.52 -1.47 -12.15
C LEU A 66 4.04 -1.71 -11.87
N LEU A 67 3.34 -0.71 -11.32
CA LEU A 67 1.92 -0.84 -11.00
C LEU A 67 1.06 -0.95 -12.27
N HIS A 68 1.40 -0.19 -13.30
CA HIS A 68 0.80 -0.34 -14.61
C HIS A 68 1.04 -1.74 -15.18
N ALA A 69 2.27 -2.27 -15.11
CA ALA A 69 2.61 -3.61 -15.57
C ALA A 69 1.83 -4.70 -14.82
N LEU A 70 1.70 -4.58 -13.48
CA LEU A 70 0.88 -5.46 -12.67
C LEU A 70 -0.58 -5.47 -13.13
N SER A 71 -1.15 -4.32 -13.49
CA SER A 71 -2.53 -4.25 -13.98
C SER A 71 -2.74 -4.99 -15.32
N LEU A 72 -1.67 -5.22 -16.08
CA LEU A 72 -1.68 -5.89 -17.38
C LEU A 72 -1.41 -7.41 -17.31
N CYS A 73 -0.88 -7.93 -16.19
CA CYS A 73 -0.37 -9.31 -16.09
C CYS A 73 -1.45 -10.42 -16.06
N LYS A 74 -2.72 -10.08 -16.35
CA LYS A 74 -3.91 -10.96 -16.35
C LYS A 74 -4.24 -11.65 -15.01
N ALA A 75 -3.65 -11.18 -13.90
CA ALA A 75 -3.93 -11.68 -12.56
C ALA A 75 -5.15 -11.02 -11.88
N CYS A 76 -5.94 -10.21 -12.59
CA CYS A 76 -7.04 -9.43 -12.00
C CYS A 76 -8.05 -10.27 -11.19
N LYS A 77 -8.23 -11.55 -11.56
CA LYS A 77 -9.20 -12.44 -10.91
C LYS A 77 -8.63 -13.28 -9.77
N THR A 78 -7.32 -13.26 -9.56
CA THR A 78 -6.60 -14.20 -8.68
C THR A 78 -5.74 -13.48 -7.66
N LEU A 79 -5.22 -12.30 -8.00
CA LEU A 79 -4.30 -11.54 -7.15
C LEU A 79 -5.00 -11.08 -5.87
N GLN A 80 -4.51 -11.61 -4.75
CA GLN A 80 -5.02 -11.38 -3.40
C GLN A 80 -4.06 -10.55 -2.55
N ARG A 81 -2.77 -10.58 -2.86
CA ARG A 81 -1.75 -9.93 -2.04
C ARG A 81 -0.74 -9.19 -2.91
N ILE A 82 -0.51 -7.93 -2.56
CA ILE A 82 0.56 -7.10 -3.11
C ILE A 82 1.33 -6.50 -1.94
N ALA A 83 2.64 -6.73 -1.89
CA ALA A 83 3.52 -6.01 -0.98
C ALA A 83 4.78 -5.52 -1.69
N ILE A 84 5.03 -4.21 -1.61
CA ILE A 84 6.19 -3.57 -2.23
C ILE A 84 6.86 -2.69 -1.17
N PHE A 85 8.15 -2.92 -0.98
CA PHE A 85 9.00 -2.20 -0.02
C PHE A 85 10.24 -1.67 -0.74
N SER A 86 10.54 -0.40 -0.53
CA SER A 86 11.82 0.21 -0.94
C SER A 86 12.69 0.48 0.30
N ASN A 87 13.99 0.19 0.22
CA ASN A 87 14.95 0.36 1.34
C ASN A 87 15.71 1.70 1.33
N GLU A 88 15.85 2.34 0.17
CA GLU A 88 16.56 3.62 0.04
C GLU A 88 15.65 4.68 -0.59
N GLY A 89 15.42 5.75 0.17
CA GLY A 89 14.79 6.97 -0.30
C GLY A 89 15.81 8.08 -0.28
N ASN A 90 16.22 8.55 -1.45
CA ASN A 90 16.90 9.84 -1.51
C ASN A 90 15.89 10.90 -1.02
N TYR A 91 16.09 11.41 0.20
CA TYR A 91 15.27 12.42 0.90
C TYR A 91 15.25 13.80 0.21
N GLN A 92 15.24 13.85 -1.11
CA GLN A 92 14.97 15.08 -1.84
C GLN A 92 13.46 15.27 -1.90
N LEU A 93 12.92 15.80 -0.80
CA LEU A 93 11.60 16.41 -0.62
C LEU A 93 11.40 17.66 -1.52
N SER A 94 11.99 17.69 -2.71
CA SER A 94 11.92 18.81 -3.62
C SER A 94 11.02 18.47 -4.81
N ASN A 95 9.80 19.02 -4.80
CA ASN A 95 8.88 19.08 -5.94
C ASN A 95 8.45 17.74 -6.54
N THR A 96 8.48 16.66 -5.75
CA THR A 96 8.21 15.30 -6.24
C THR A 96 6.73 15.16 -6.62
N PRO A 97 6.41 14.64 -7.82
CA PRO A 97 5.03 14.38 -8.22
C PRO A 97 4.35 13.46 -7.22
N HIS A 98 3.09 13.78 -6.91
CA HIS A 98 2.26 12.96 -6.06
C HIS A 98 2.02 11.61 -6.72
N PHE A 99 2.33 10.52 -6.02
CA PHE A 99 2.14 9.18 -6.54
C PHE A 99 0.65 8.82 -6.51
N ALA A 100 -0.02 8.95 -7.66
CA ALA A 100 -1.46 8.73 -7.83
C ALA A 100 -1.80 7.28 -8.25
N ALA A 101 -0.88 6.34 -8.06
CA ALA A 101 -0.96 5.03 -8.68
C ALA A 101 -1.83 4.01 -7.92
N VAL A 102 -2.45 4.40 -6.80
CA VAL A 102 -3.44 3.56 -6.09
C VAL A 102 -4.60 3.17 -7.03
N GLY A 103 -4.92 4.03 -8.02
CA GLY A 103 -5.91 3.74 -9.06
C GLY A 103 -5.61 2.46 -9.86
N HIS A 104 -4.34 2.11 -10.09
CA HIS A 104 -3.97 0.89 -10.82
C HIS A 104 -4.33 -0.38 -10.07
N PHE A 105 -4.45 -0.33 -8.74
CA PHE A 105 -4.84 -1.49 -7.94
C PHE A 105 -6.36 -1.75 -7.95
N LEU A 106 -7.17 -0.82 -8.44
CA LEU A 106 -8.63 -0.96 -8.47
C LEU A 106 -9.09 -2.12 -9.37
N CYS A 107 -8.25 -2.59 -10.30
CA CYS A 107 -8.56 -3.73 -11.16
C CYS A 107 -8.48 -5.10 -10.47
N PHE A 108 -8.10 -5.17 -9.18
CA PHE A 108 -7.95 -6.42 -8.43
C PHE A 108 -9.08 -6.60 -7.39
N PRO A 109 -10.28 -7.05 -7.78
CA PRO A 109 -11.41 -7.25 -6.85
C PRO A 109 -11.16 -8.31 -5.77
N GLN A 110 -10.19 -9.20 -5.98
CA GLN A 110 -9.82 -10.23 -5.01
C GLN A 110 -8.77 -9.76 -3.99
N LEU A 111 -8.31 -8.51 -4.07
CA LEU A 111 -7.26 -8.00 -3.20
C LEU A 111 -7.68 -8.01 -1.72
N ARG A 112 -6.86 -8.67 -0.91
CA ARG A 112 -7.02 -8.84 0.54
C ARG A 112 -5.95 -8.09 1.32
N VAL A 113 -4.76 -7.97 0.76
CA VAL A 113 -3.61 -7.34 1.40
C VAL A 113 -2.93 -6.42 0.40
N LEU A 114 -2.89 -5.13 0.72
CA LEU A 114 -2.07 -4.14 0.02
C LEU A 114 -1.12 -3.51 1.03
N ARG A 115 0.17 -3.70 0.82
CA ARG A 115 1.23 -3.07 1.63
C ARG A 115 2.16 -2.33 0.69
N PHE A 116 2.26 -1.03 0.88
CA PHE A 116 3.06 -0.18 0.03
C PHE A 116 3.82 0.80 0.91
N SER A 117 5.14 0.60 0.99
CA SER A 117 6.03 1.50 1.72
C SER A 117 7.17 1.89 0.79
N ILE A 118 7.12 3.13 0.36
CA ILE A 118 8.04 3.75 -0.60
C ILE A 118 8.31 5.16 -0.13
N TYR A 119 9.48 5.71 -0.42
CA TYR A 119 9.91 7.01 0.11
C TYR A 119 9.26 8.23 -0.56
N TYR A 120 8.11 8.07 -1.22
CA TYR A 120 7.38 9.13 -1.90
C TYR A 120 5.97 9.28 -1.33
N LEU A 121 5.47 10.52 -1.39
CA LEU A 121 4.15 10.85 -0.88
C LEU A 121 3.04 10.29 -1.79
N ILE A 122 2.29 9.33 -1.26
CA ILE A 122 1.17 8.69 -1.96
C ILE A 122 -0.07 9.58 -1.82
N TYR A 123 -0.66 9.99 -2.93
CA TYR A 123 -1.89 10.79 -2.86
C TYR A 123 -3.11 9.89 -2.72
N VAL A 124 -3.82 10.04 -1.60
CA VAL A 124 -5.10 9.38 -1.33
C VAL A 124 -6.03 10.42 -0.71
N ASP A 125 -7.11 10.76 -1.41
CA ASP A 125 -8.18 11.60 -0.88
C ASP A 125 -9.40 10.75 -0.48
N ASN A 126 -10.45 11.40 0.02
CA ASN A 126 -11.67 10.73 0.48
C ASN A 126 -12.35 9.94 -0.65
N ASP A 127 -12.35 10.47 -1.87
CA ASP A 127 -13.07 9.89 -3.00
C ASP A 127 -12.33 8.66 -3.52
N LEU A 128 -11.01 8.76 -3.68
CA LEU A 128 -10.16 7.64 -4.08
C LEU A 128 -10.18 6.51 -3.04
N LEU A 129 -10.13 6.84 -1.75
CA LEU A 129 -10.23 5.83 -0.69
C LEU A 129 -11.60 5.13 -0.70
N LEU A 130 -12.68 5.88 -0.91
CA LEU A 130 -14.03 5.31 -0.99
C LEU A 130 -14.20 4.40 -2.21
N GLU A 131 -13.66 4.79 -3.35
CA GLU A 131 -13.63 3.99 -4.57
C GLU A 131 -12.81 2.71 -4.38
N ALA A 132 -11.63 2.83 -3.76
CA ALA A 132 -10.76 1.71 -3.42
C ALA A 132 -11.45 0.68 -2.51
N MET A 133 -12.07 1.13 -1.41
CA MET A 133 -12.79 0.24 -0.52
C MET A 133 -14.04 -0.38 -1.14
N SER A 134 -14.64 0.27 -2.14
CA SER A 134 -15.75 -0.29 -2.92
C SER A 134 -15.27 -1.34 -3.93
N SER A 135 -14.06 -1.16 -4.47
CA SER A 135 -13.43 -2.07 -5.43
C SER A 135 -12.82 -3.31 -4.78
N TRP A 136 -12.47 -3.23 -3.48
CA TRP A 136 -11.83 -4.32 -2.73
C TRP A 136 -12.72 -4.86 -1.59
N PRO A 137 -13.83 -5.55 -1.90
CA PRO A 137 -14.79 -6.01 -0.90
C PRO A 137 -14.20 -7.03 0.08
N HIS A 138 -13.08 -7.67 -0.26
CA HIS A 138 -12.41 -8.67 0.55
C HIS A 138 -11.15 -8.14 1.24
N MET A 139 -10.89 -6.83 1.18
CA MET A 139 -9.71 -6.23 1.80
C MET A 139 -9.68 -6.51 3.31
N ARG A 140 -8.51 -6.89 3.78
CA ARG A 140 -8.23 -7.27 5.17
C ARG A 140 -7.16 -6.37 5.78
N ARG A 141 -6.17 -5.98 4.98
CA ARG A 141 -5.04 -5.18 5.39
C ARG A 141 -4.67 -4.15 4.32
N LEU A 142 -4.75 -2.87 4.67
CA LEU A 142 -4.27 -1.77 3.85
C LEU A 142 -3.20 -1.00 4.62
N GLU A 143 -1.98 -0.95 4.07
CA GLU A 143 -0.87 -0.19 4.63
C GLU A 143 -0.26 0.74 3.58
N LEU A 144 -0.52 2.03 3.73
CA LEU A 144 -0.01 3.13 2.91
C LEU A 144 0.63 4.17 3.85
N GLY A 145 1.74 3.80 4.50
CA GLY A 145 2.36 4.59 5.56
C GLY A 145 2.89 5.95 5.09
N ASP A 146 3.29 6.01 3.82
CA ASP A 146 3.87 7.18 3.18
C ASP A 146 2.81 8.04 2.45
N ALA A 147 1.51 7.85 2.75
CA ALA A 147 0.45 8.62 2.11
C ALA A 147 0.30 10.04 2.67
N LEU A 148 -0.19 10.93 1.81
CA LEU A 148 -0.57 12.27 2.20
C LEU A 148 -1.77 12.21 3.16
N PRO A 149 -1.70 12.92 4.28
CA PRO A 149 -2.77 13.00 5.27
C PRO A 149 -3.87 13.97 4.82
N ILE A 150 -4.51 13.64 3.70
CA ILE A 150 -5.62 14.40 3.08
C ILE A 150 -6.96 13.75 3.43
N VAL A 151 -6.96 12.45 3.73
CA VAL A 151 -8.17 11.73 4.11
C VAL A 151 -8.69 12.26 5.44
N THR A 152 -9.91 12.76 5.42
CA THR A 152 -10.62 13.23 6.62
C THR A 152 -11.14 12.05 7.43
N PHE A 153 -11.36 12.26 8.73
CA PHE A 153 -12.00 11.26 9.59
C PHE A 153 -13.36 10.79 9.03
N ARG A 154 -14.20 11.72 8.58
CA ARG A 154 -15.50 11.40 7.97
C ARG A 154 -15.36 10.56 6.70
N GLY A 155 -14.40 10.90 5.84
CA GLY A 155 -14.10 10.14 4.61
C GLY A 155 -13.63 8.73 4.93
N LEU A 156 -12.74 8.59 5.92
CA LEU A 156 -12.29 7.28 6.39
C LEU A 156 -13.47 6.40 6.84
N PHE A 157 -14.35 6.91 7.71
CA PHE A 157 -15.51 6.14 8.17
C PHE A 157 -16.50 5.80 7.05
N ALA A 158 -16.67 6.69 6.07
CA ALA A 158 -17.47 6.38 4.90
C ALA A 158 -16.89 5.22 4.08
N ALA A 159 -15.57 5.18 3.92
CA ALA A 159 -14.87 4.12 3.20
C ALA A 159 -14.87 2.78 3.98
N LEU A 160 -14.65 2.81 5.30
CA LEU A 160 -14.68 1.60 6.15
C LEU A 160 -16.03 0.88 6.10
N ARG A 161 -17.14 1.61 5.95
CA ARG A 161 -18.48 1.00 5.76
C ARG A 161 -18.60 0.18 4.48
N LYS A 162 -17.73 0.37 3.49
CA LYS A 162 -17.68 -0.42 2.24
C LYS A 162 -16.86 -1.69 2.37
N CYS A 163 -15.91 -1.73 3.30
CA CYS A 163 -15.02 -2.88 3.48
C CYS A 163 -15.04 -3.38 4.93
N LEU A 164 -16.06 -4.20 5.25
CA LEU A 164 -16.31 -4.71 6.60
C LEU A 164 -15.29 -5.77 7.07
N HIS A 165 -14.46 -6.28 6.17
CA HIS A 165 -13.44 -7.29 6.47
C HIS A 165 -12.06 -6.69 6.79
N LEU A 166 -11.92 -5.37 6.63
CA LEU A 166 -10.68 -4.66 6.92
C LEU A 166 -10.42 -4.66 8.42
N HIS A 167 -9.36 -5.32 8.87
CA HIS A 167 -8.99 -5.39 10.29
C HIS A 167 -7.65 -4.73 10.59
N THR A 168 -6.83 -4.47 9.57
CA THR A 168 -5.59 -3.69 9.68
C THR A 168 -5.63 -2.52 8.71
N LEU A 169 -5.52 -1.31 9.25
CA LEU A 169 -5.36 -0.10 8.47
C LEU A 169 -4.15 0.68 8.99
N LEU A 170 -3.28 1.10 8.07
CA LEU A 170 -2.21 2.06 8.31
C LEU A 170 -2.31 3.12 7.20
N LEU A 171 -2.87 4.27 7.54
CA LEU A 171 -3.10 5.39 6.62
C LEU A 171 -3.04 6.71 7.43
N PRO A 172 -2.17 7.67 7.05
CA PRO A 172 -2.19 9.02 7.60
C PRO A 172 -3.52 9.72 7.29
N ILE A 173 -4.11 10.37 8.29
CA ILE A 173 -5.35 11.15 8.15
C ILE A 173 -5.13 12.63 8.47
N ASP A 174 -5.96 13.48 7.87
CA ASP A 174 -6.07 14.89 8.22
C ASP A 174 -6.65 15.03 9.63
N ALA A 175 -5.82 15.44 10.58
CA ALA A 175 -6.20 15.62 11.97
C ALA A 175 -6.90 16.96 12.25
N ALA A 176 -6.85 17.93 11.32
CA ALA A 176 -7.41 19.26 11.55
C ALA A 176 -8.94 19.27 11.67
N ASN A 177 -9.60 18.23 11.16
CA ASN A 177 -11.06 18.11 11.08
C ASN A 177 -11.62 16.96 11.94
N ILE A 178 -10.89 16.49 12.95
CA ILE A 178 -11.43 15.55 13.94
C ILE A 178 -12.27 16.35 14.93
N ASP A 179 -13.53 16.58 14.56
CA ASP A 179 -14.53 17.13 15.49
C ASP A 179 -14.94 16.00 16.44
N VAL A 180 -14.21 15.87 17.55
CA VAL A 180 -14.69 15.10 18.70
C VAL A 180 -15.71 16.01 19.36
N ASP A 181 -16.99 15.67 19.28
CA ASP A 181 -18.04 16.36 20.05
C ASP A 181 -17.67 16.25 21.54
N VAL A 182 -17.05 17.30 22.10
CA VAL A 182 -16.74 17.44 23.53
C VAL A 182 -17.99 17.80 24.34
N ASP A 183 -19.19 17.58 23.78
CA ASP A 183 -20.47 17.77 24.46
C ASP A 183 -21.13 16.46 24.91
N SER A 184 -20.48 15.30 24.72
CA SER A 184 -20.82 14.12 25.53
C SER A 184 -20.11 14.25 26.88
N GLU A 185 -20.86 14.56 27.93
CA GLU A 185 -20.37 14.70 29.31
C GLU A 185 -19.52 13.48 29.72
N THR A 186 -18.18 13.56 29.60
CA THR A 186 -17.20 12.89 30.46
C THR A 186 -15.77 13.34 30.13
N GLU A 187 -15.20 14.13 31.05
CA GLU A 187 -13.77 14.29 31.39
C GLU A 187 -12.74 14.62 30.27
N SER A 188 -12.55 15.93 30.10
CA SER A 188 -11.32 16.71 29.79
C SER A 188 -10.04 16.00 29.32
N PHE A 189 -9.46 16.51 28.22
CA PHE A 189 -8.04 16.88 28.18
C PHE A 189 -7.85 18.18 27.39
N SER A 190 -7.37 19.22 28.06
CA SER A 190 -6.91 20.46 27.44
C SER A 190 -5.47 20.27 26.99
N THR A 191 -5.16 20.49 25.72
CA THR A 191 -3.79 20.68 25.22
C THR A 191 -3.68 22.01 24.48
N PRO A 192 -2.57 22.77 24.63
CA PRO A 192 -2.40 24.06 24.00
C PRO A 192 -2.20 23.93 22.48
N PRO A 193 -2.35 25.02 21.70
CA PRO A 193 -2.24 24.95 20.25
C PRO A 193 -0.77 24.75 19.86
N CYS A 194 -0.45 23.57 19.35
CA CYS A 194 0.85 23.33 18.73
C CYS A 194 0.73 23.60 17.23
N GLU A 195 1.33 24.71 16.80
CA GLU A 195 1.69 24.96 15.41
C GLU A 195 2.60 23.81 14.92
N HIS A 196 2.45 23.39 13.66
CA HIS A 196 3.01 22.21 12.96
C HIS A 196 2.04 21.01 12.92
N GLY A 197 1.47 20.77 11.74
CA GLY A 197 0.44 19.75 11.47
C GLY A 197 0.81 18.38 12.02
N MET A 198 0.07 17.97 13.05
CA MET A 198 0.21 16.66 13.68
C MET A 198 -0.58 15.65 12.85
N TRP A 199 0.10 14.69 12.24
CA TRP A 199 -0.55 13.60 11.51
C TRP A 199 -0.75 12.42 12.46
N VAL A 200 -1.98 11.93 12.57
CA VAL A 200 -2.28 10.76 13.40
C VAL A 200 -2.24 9.53 12.50
N THR A 201 -1.31 8.61 12.78
CA THR A 201 -1.36 7.26 12.20
C THR A 201 -2.35 6.45 13.02
N LEU A 202 -3.58 6.32 12.52
CA LEU A 202 -4.55 5.40 13.10
C LEU A 202 -4.16 3.98 12.72
N THR A 203 -3.51 3.27 13.65
CA THR A 203 -3.40 1.81 13.56
C THR A 203 -4.68 1.21 14.14
N LEU A 204 -5.69 1.05 13.30
CA LEU A 204 -6.87 0.27 13.66
C LEU A 204 -6.49 -1.21 13.61
N ARG A 205 -6.36 -1.83 14.79
CA ARG A 205 -6.42 -3.28 14.95
C ARG A 205 -7.84 -3.62 15.39
N ILE A 206 -8.67 -4.10 14.48
CA ILE A 206 -9.96 -4.66 14.88
C ILE A 206 -9.66 -6.00 15.57
N LEU A 207 -9.70 -6.00 16.90
CA LEU A 207 -9.68 -7.23 17.69
C LEU A 207 -11.01 -7.95 17.46
N ASP A 208 -10.93 -9.16 16.92
CA ASP A 208 -12.08 -10.04 16.73
C ASP A 208 -12.75 -10.30 18.11
N PRO A 209 -14.05 -9.98 18.30
CA PRO A 209 -14.71 -10.11 19.61
C PRO A 209 -14.95 -11.56 20.06
N TRP A 210 -14.41 -12.56 19.36
CA TRP A 210 -14.53 -13.98 19.73
C TRP A 210 -13.30 -14.56 20.44
N LEU A 211 -12.29 -13.73 20.74
CA LEU A 211 -11.10 -14.11 21.51
C LEU A 211 -10.75 -13.01 22.54
N GLU A 212 -11.58 -12.90 23.59
CA GLU A 212 -11.20 -12.25 24.85
C GLU A 212 -10.87 -13.35 25.90
N PRO A 213 -10.13 -13.07 26.99
CA PRO A 213 -9.50 -11.80 27.38
C PRO A 213 -8.00 -11.94 27.74
N PHE A 214 -7.21 -10.86 27.61
CA PHE A 214 -6.28 -10.37 28.65
C PHE A 214 -5.50 -9.14 28.12
N SER A 215 -6.00 -7.96 28.50
CA SER A 215 -5.22 -6.88 29.14
C SER A 215 -4.02 -6.25 28.40
N ARG A 216 -4.22 -5.07 27.82
CA ARG A 216 -3.79 -3.74 28.35
C ARG A 216 -3.47 -2.74 27.23
N CYS A 217 -4.15 -1.60 27.30
CA CYS A 217 -3.76 -0.34 26.68
C CYS A 217 -2.33 0.05 27.07
N SER A 218 -1.60 0.72 26.16
CA SER A 218 -0.82 1.92 26.47
C SER A 218 -0.49 2.64 25.17
N LEU A 219 -1.08 3.83 25.03
CA LEU A 219 -0.56 4.93 24.22
C LEU A 219 0.75 5.41 24.82
N LEU A 220 1.77 5.60 23.98
CA LEU A 220 2.82 6.61 24.15
C LEU A 220 3.09 7.22 22.77
#